data_AF-A0A0C9YBL9-F1
#
_entry.id   AF-A0A0C9YBL9-F1
#
_cell.length_a   1.000
_cell.length_b   1.000
_cell.length_c   1.000
_cell.angle_alpha   90.00
_cell.angle_beta   90.00
_cell.angle_gamma   90.00
#
_symmetry.space_group_name_H-M   'P 1'
#
loop_
_entity.id
_entity.type
_entity.pdbx_description
1 polymer ?
#
loop_
_entity_poly.entity_id
_entity_poly.type
_entity_poly.pdbx_seq_one_letter_code
_entity_poly.pdbx_strand_id
1 'polypeptide(L)'
;MGPSENEPFYILQTPHGTLKTKHVVHLTNAHVGALVPGLAPVVTQARETMSAQRPGRELRAKMGAGVRSYVFYDDPEHKGFDYLTQLRSGEHELMFGGGLEEGSIRCTRTPGMYDLHSAAHVSGALAVYFGAANWGAEGASTVDGRGWAAGRVKALWSGELSESADGFPWVGRIPESVTRRGRPPKVDKEMASPGEWVAAGYSGEGMVHAWLCSRALALMVLGMEGNNVYDDVWAFGAGLGVREWLPARFLVSETRLRQVRARQRQGRRSRANVYKSSTSPGST
;
A
#
# COMPACT_ATOMS: atom_id res chain seq x y z
N MET A 1 9.15 24.04 4.26
CA MET A 1 9.81 24.60 5.45
C MET A 1 8.84 24.56 6.63
N GLY A 2 9.37 24.37 7.85
CA GLY A 2 8.56 24.51 9.07
C GLY A 2 8.24 25.98 9.36
N PRO A 3 7.27 26.25 10.25
CA PRO A 3 6.92 27.59 10.70
C PRO A 3 8.05 28.25 11.51
N SER A 4 8.03 29.57 11.57
CA SER A 4 8.92 30.42 12.39
C SER A 4 8.13 31.55 13.04
N GLU A 5 8.74 32.33 13.94
CA GLU A 5 8.09 33.47 14.61
C GLU A 5 7.51 34.49 13.60
N ASN A 6 8.24 34.75 12.52
CA ASN A 6 7.83 35.71 11.48
C ASN A 6 6.95 35.08 10.37
N GLU A 7 6.84 33.76 10.35
CA GLU A 7 6.06 33.03 9.35
C GLU A 7 5.33 31.85 10.01
N PRO A 8 4.11 32.09 10.55
CA PRO A 8 3.37 31.10 11.33
C PRO A 8 2.64 30.09 10.43
N PHE A 9 3.30 29.59 9.38
CA PHE A 9 2.76 28.65 8.41
C PHE A 9 3.80 27.63 7.96
N TYR A 10 3.33 26.45 7.57
CA TYR A 10 4.11 25.56 6.70
C TYR A 10 4.20 26.17 5.31
N ILE A 11 5.41 26.17 4.76
CA ILE A 11 5.68 26.63 3.40
C ILE A 11 5.95 25.41 2.52
N LEU A 12 5.07 25.17 1.54
CA LEU A 12 5.21 24.10 0.57
C LEU A 12 5.71 24.69 -0.75
N GLN A 13 6.76 24.08 -1.29
CA GLN A 13 7.29 24.41 -2.60
C GLN A 13 6.74 23.42 -3.61
N THR A 14 6.11 23.94 -4.65
CA THR A 14 5.58 23.14 -5.76
C THR A 14 6.13 23.67 -7.09
N PRO A 15 6.09 22.90 -8.18
CA PRO A 15 6.45 23.41 -9.51
C PRO A 15 5.63 24.63 -9.94
N HIS A 16 4.46 24.84 -9.35
CA HIS A 16 3.54 25.94 -9.65
C HIS A 16 3.65 27.10 -8.65
N GLY A 17 4.65 27.08 -7.76
CA GLY A 17 4.91 28.13 -6.78
C GLY A 17 4.77 27.70 -5.33
N THR A 18 4.73 28.70 -4.45
CA THR A 18 4.76 28.53 -3.00
C THR A 18 3.35 28.57 -2.40
N LEU A 19 3.02 27.60 -1.54
CA LEU A 19 1.80 27.57 -0.76
C LEU A 19 2.09 27.73 0.74
N LYS A 20 1.23 28.46 1.44
CA LYS A 20 1.30 28.64 2.90
C LYS A 20 0.06 28.01 3.54
N THR A 21 0.26 27.19 4.57
CA THR A 21 -0.86 26.50 5.25
C THR A 21 -0.53 26.21 6.72
N LYS A 22 -1.56 26.04 7.54
CA LYS A 22 -1.43 25.59 8.94
C LYS A 22 -1.44 24.08 9.09
N HIS A 23 -2.04 23.37 8.13
CA HIS A 23 -2.11 21.90 8.13
C HIS A 23 -1.57 21.33 6.82
N VAL A 24 -0.80 20.26 6.94
CA VAL A 24 -0.31 19.48 5.80
C VAL A 24 -0.75 18.04 5.98
N VAL A 25 -1.46 17.50 5.00
CA VAL A 25 -1.95 16.12 5.03
C VAL A 25 -1.19 15.30 3.98
N HIS A 26 -0.40 14.35 4.45
CA HIS A 26 0.41 13.46 3.61
C HIS A 26 -0.41 12.22 3.24
N LEU A 27 -0.97 12.23 2.03
CA LEU A 27 -1.67 11.08 1.40
C LEU A 27 -0.84 10.49 0.24
N THR A 28 0.48 10.63 0.29
CA THR A 28 1.41 10.25 -0.78
C THR A 28 1.90 8.81 -0.69
N ASN A 29 1.29 8.03 0.21
CA ASN A 29 1.50 6.59 0.39
C ASN A 29 2.99 6.16 0.31
N ALA A 30 3.40 5.47 -0.76
CA ALA A 30 4.76 4.98 -0.97
C ALA A 30 5.84 6.08 -0.90
N HIS A 31 5.48 7.31 -1.24
CA HIS A 31 6.40 8.45 -1.30
C HIS A 31 6.43 9.28 -0.01
N VAL A 32 5.68 8.88 1.03
CA VAL A 32 5.62 9.65 2.30
C VAL A 32 7.00 9.83 2.92
N GLY A 33 7.89 8.83 2.79
CA GLY A 33 9.27 8.89 3.29
C GLY A 33 10.10 10.00 2.65
N ALA A 34 9.80 10.41 1.41
CA ALA A 34 10.50 11.51 0.74
C ALA A 34 10.10 12.88 1.31
N LEU A 35 8.84 13.05 1.71
CA LEU A 35 8.31 14.30 2.28
C LEU A 35 8.50 14.39 3.81
N VAL A 36 8.48 13.23 4.47
CA VAL A 36 8.67 13.07 5.91
C VAL A 36 9.75 12.01 6.15
N PRO A 37 11.04 12.37 6.10
CA PRO A 37 12.15 11.42 6.24
C PRO A 37 12.11 10.56 7.51
N GLY A 38 11.49 11.05 8.60
CA GLY A 38 11.31 10.28 9.82
C GLY A 38 10.41 9.05 9.68
N LEU A 39 9.55 8.99 8.65
CA LEU A 39 8.66 7.86 8.33
C LEU A 39 9.28 6.86 7.35
N ALA A 40 10.31 7.24 6.58
CA ALA A 40 10.97 6.36 5.61
C ALA A 40 11.44 5.00 6.17
N PRO A 41 11.91 4.89 7.43
CA PRO A 41 12.29 3.60 7.99
C PRO A 41 11.12 2.66 8.31
N VAL A 42 9.91 3.19 8.46
CA VAL A 42 8.73 2.44 8.93
C VAL A 42 7.63 2.32 7.88
N VAL A 43 7.69 3.12 6.81
CA VAL A 43 6.87 3.01 5.61
C VAL A 43 7.82 2.96 4.42
N THR A 44 7.97 1.78 3.84
CA THR A 44 8.87 1.53 2.71
C THR A 44 8.08 1.41 1.42
N GLN A 45 8.67 1.86 0.32
CA GLN A 45 8.13 1.65 -1.01
C GLN A 45 8.34 0.21 -1.43
N ALA A 46 7.35 -0.37 -2.11
CA ALA A 46 7.44 -1.66 -2.79
C ALA A 46 6.80 -1.54 -4.17
N ARG A 47 7.46 -2.11 -5.17
CA ARG A 47 6.92 -2.19 -6.54
C ARG A 47 6.31 -3.56 -6.76
N GLU A 48 5.09 -3.59 -7.26
CA GLU A 48 4.38 -4.80 -7.66
C GLU A 48 4.05 -4.75 -9.15
N THR A 49 3.97 -5.92 -9.78
CA THR A 49 3.57 -6.07 -11.18
C THR A 49 2.21 -6.72 -11.26
N MET A 50 1.41 -6.27 -12.23
CA MET A 50 0.05 -6.76 -12.46
C MET A 50 -0.13 -7.03 -13.95
N SER A 51 -0.91 -8.05 -14.26
CA SER A 51 -1.26 -8.41 -15.62
C SER A 51 -2.77 -8.39 -15.84
N ALA A 52 -3.18 -7.98 -17.04
CA ALA A 52 -4.52 -8.24 -17.55
C ALA A 52 -4.40 -9.33 -18.60
N GLN A 53 -5.07 -10.46 -18.39
CA GLN A 53 -4.96 -11.62 -19.27
C GLN A 53 -6.31 -12.05 -19.81
N ARG A 54 -6.36 -12.43 -21.08
CA ARG A 54 -7.52 -13.12 -21.63
C ARG A 54 -7.55 -14.54 -21.03
N PRO A 55 -8.70 -15.02 -20.51
CA PRO A 55 -8.82 -16.41 -20.11
C PRO A 55 -8.52 -17.32 -21.30
N GLY A 56 -7.91 -18.47 -21.05
CA GLY A 56 -7.82 -19.53 -22.05
C GLY A 56 -9.21 -19.95 -22.53
N ARG A 57 -9.32 -20.46 -23.76
CA ARG A 57 -10.62 -20.69 -24.42
C ARG A 57 -11.52 -21.67 -23.66
N GLU A 58 -10.94 -22.72 -23.10
CA GLU A 58 -11.68 -23.69 -22.28
C GLU A 58 -12.07 -23.09 -20.93
N LEU A 59 -11.17 -22.30 -20.33
CA LEU A 59 -11.46 -21.62 -19.06
C LEU A 59 -12.60 -20.62 -19.24
N ARG A 60 -12.61 -19.87 -20.34
CA ARG A 60 -13.66 -18.89 -20.68
C ARG A 60 -15.03 -19.54 -20.82
N ALA A 61 -15.11 -20.76 -21.35
CA ALA A 61 -16.36 -21.50 -21.45
C ALA A 61 -16.89 -21.96 -20.09
N LYS A 62 -15.98 -22.25 -19.13
CA LYS A 62 -16.32 -22.76 -17.79
C LYS A 62 -16.51 -21.64 -16.75
N MET A 63 -15.84 -20.50 -16.92
CA MET A 63 -15.85 -19.38 -15.99
C MET A 63 -16.86 -18.33 -16.45
N GLY A 64 -17.88 -18.06 -15.62
CA GLY A 64 -18.90 -17.04 -15.89
C GLY A 64 -18.34 -15.61 -16.00
N ALA A 65 -19.19 -14.63 -16.35
CA ALA A 65 -18.79 -13.26 -16.69
C ALA A 65 -18.38 -12.38 -15.49
N GLY A 66 -17.26 -12.68 -14.82
CA GLY A 66 -16.64 -11.76 -13.85
C GLY A 66 -17.29 -11.71 -12.47
N VAL A 67 -17.84 -12.83 -12.01
CA VAL A 67 -18.50 -12.94 -10.68
C VAL A 67 -17.60 -13.55 -9.61
N ARG A 68 -16.34 -13.86 -9.93
CA ARG A 68 -15.42 -14.56 -9.03
C ARG A 68 -14.12 -13.78 -8.82
N SER A 69 -13.61 -13.89 -7.60
CA SER A 69 -12.25 -13.51 -7.24
C SER A 69 -11.60 -14.68 -6.51
N TYR A 70 -10.29 -14.82 -6.64
CA TYR A 70 -9.51 -15.90 -6.07
C TYR A 70 -8.33 -15.32 -5.31
N VAL A 71 -7.94 -16.01 -4.24
CA VAL A 71 -6.67 -15.84 -3.56
C VAL A 71 -6.00 -17.21 -3.58
N PHE A 72 -4.79 -17.27 -4.12
CA PHE A 72 -3.98 -18.47 -4.19
C PHE A 72 -2.90 -18.38 -3.14
N TYR A 73 -2.83 -19.38 -2.26
CA TYR A 73 -1.74 -19.54 -1.32
C TYR A 73 -0.81 -20.59 -1.91
N ASP A 74 0.41 -20.17 -2.24
CA ASP A 74 1.46 -20.97 -2.86
C ASP A 74 2.25 -21.78 -1.83
N ASP A 75 2.44 -21.24 -0.62
CA ASP A 75 3.15 -21.89 0.48
C ASP A 75 2.35 -21.83 1.80
N PRO A 76 2.04 -22.96 2.45
CA PRO A 76 1.41 -22.97 3.77
C PRO A 76 2.33 -22.49 4.91
N GLU A 77 3.65 -22.48 4.72
CA GLU A 77 4.66 -22.04 5.69
C GLU A 77 5.12 -20.59 5.46
N HIS A 78 5.16 -20.11 4.22
CA HIS A 78 5.57 -18.73 3.88
C HIS A 78 4.38 -17.88 3.42
N LYS A 79 4.29 -16.64 3.93
CA LYS A 79 3.13 -15.75 3.77
C LYS A 79 3.05 -15.07 2.39
N GLY A 80 3.16 -15.84 1.32
CA GLY A 80 2.87 -15.38 -0.04
C GLY A 80 1.40 -15.57 -0.38
N PHE A 81 0.87 -14.71 -1.26
CA PHE A 81 -0.36 -15.02 -1.96
C PHE A 81 -0.38 -14.33 -3.32
N ASP A 82 -1.05 -14.98 -4.27
CA ASP A 82 -1.50 -14.35 -5.50
C ASP A 82 -2.99 -14.05 -5.42
N TYR A 83 -3.42 -13.03 -6.14
CA TYR A 83 -4.83 -12.65 -6.21
C TYR A 83 -5.28 -12.46 -7.65
N LEU A 84 -6.52 -12.85 -7.90
CA LEU A 84 -7.15 -12.77 -9.19
C LEU A 84 -8.55 -12.22 -9.04
N THR A 85 -8.90 -11.23 -9.87
CA THR A 85 -10.29 -10.88 -10.12
C THR A 85 -10.56 -10.88 -11.62
N GLN A 86 -11.82 -11.03 -12.01
CA GLN A 86 -12.21 -11.09 -13.41
C GLN A 86 -13.14 -9.94 -13.75
N LEU A 87 -12.86 -9.23 -14.83
CA LEU A 87 -13.73 -8.17 -15.32
C LEU A 87 -15.05 -8.73 -15.84
N ARG A 88 -16.15 -8.00 -15.56
CA ARG A 88 -17.51 -8.36 -15.99
C ARG A 88 -17.83 -8.00 -17.44
N SER A 89 -17.04 -7.11 -18.02
CA SER A 89 -17.19 -6.58 -19.38
C SER A 89 -15.88 -6.69 -20.13
N GLY A 90 -15.89 -6.34 -21.42
CA GLY A 90 -14.71 -6.46 -22.28
C GLY A 90 -14.47 -7.91 -22.70
N GLU A 91 -13.23 -8.37 -22.61
CA GLU A 91 -12.84 -9.74 -23.00
C GLU A 91 -12.86 -10.70 -21.79
N HIS A 92 -13.46 -10.25 -20.67
CA HIS A 92 -13.49 -10.93 -19.36
C HIS A 92 -12.09 -11.17 -18.80
N GLU A 93 -11.28 -10.11 -18.86
CA GLU A 93 -9.88 -10.14 -18.47
C GLU A 93 -9.71 -10.60 -17.02
N LEU A 94 -8.75 -11.50 -16.84
CA LEU A 94 -8.20 -11.96 -15.57
C LEU A 94 -7.16 -10.93 -15.11
N MET A 95 -7.50 -10.17 -14.08
CA MET A 95 -6.66 -9.16 -13.45
C MET A 95 -5.87 -9.84 -12.34
N PHE A 96 -4.61 -10.14 -12.61
CA PHE A 96 -3.79 -11.01 -11.79
C PHE A 96 -2.55 -10.30 -11.27
N GLY A 97 -2.36 -10.33 -9.96
CA GLY A 97 -1.21 -9.80 -9.24
C GLY A 97 -0.79 -10.71 -8.09
N GLY A 98 0.33 -10.39 -7.47
CA GLY A 98 0.93 -11.22 -6.42
C GLY A 98 2.44 -11.42 -6.63
N GLY A 99 2.95 -12.58 -6.26
CA GLY A 99 4.37 -12.93 -6.31
C GLY A 99 5.18 -12.30 -5.17
N LEU A 100 4.53 -11.97 -4.05
CA LEU A 100 5.14 -11.41 -2.85
C LEU A 100 5.61 -12.51 -1.91
N GLU A 101 6.59 -13.31 -2.33
CA GLU A 101 7.24 -14.24 -1.40
C GLU A 101 8.11 -13.47 -0.40
N GLU A 102 8.15 -13.94 0.85
CA GLU A 102 8.98 -13.35 1.90
C GLU A 102 10.47 -13.56 1.58
N GLY A 103 11.12 -12.54 1.01
CA GLY A 103 12.53 -12.60 0.62
C GLY A 103 12.79 -12.54 -0.88
N SER A 104 11.73 -12.50 -1.72
CA SER A 104 11.88 -12.11 -3.12
C SER A 104 12.53 -10.72 -3.19
N ILE A 105 13.35 -10.48 -4.22
CA ILE A 105 14.04 -9.21 -4.42
C ILE A 105 12.95 -8.14 -4.55
N ARG A 106 12.70 -7.42 -3.45
CA ARG A 106 11.81 -6.26 -3.39
C ARG A 106 12.38 -5.23 -4.34
N CYS A 107 11.89 -5.24 -5.57
CA CYS A 107 12.48 -4.54 -6.70
C CYS A 107 12.15 -3.04 -6.67
N THR A 108 12.60 -2.40 -5.59
CA THR A 108 12.54 -0.95 -5.39
C THR A 108 13.54 -0.20 -6.26
N ARG A 109 14.46 -0.92 -6.95
CA ARG A 109 15.62 -0.33 -7.65
C ARG A 109 15.91 -0.90 -9.03
N THR A 110 15.12 -1.85 -9.56
CA THR A 110 15.33 -2.30 -10.94
C THR A 110 14.91 -1.19 -11.91
N PRO A 111 15.78 -0.83 -12.88
CA PRO A 111 15.39 0.07 -13.95
C PRO A 111 14.38 -0.61 -14.87
N GLY A 112 13.40 0.15 -15.38
CA GLY A 112 12.37 -0.35 -16.29
C GLY A 112 10.97 -0.35 -15.67
N MET A 113 9.98 -0.72 -16.50
CA MET A 113 8.56 -0.68 -16.14
C MET A 113 8.20 -1.74 -15.08
N TYR A 114 8.89 -2.87 -15.01
CA TYR A 114 8.62 -3.96 -14.06
C TYR A 114 9.87 -4.84 -13.91
N ASP A 115 9.91 -5.62 -12.84
CA ASP A 115 10.93 -6.67 -12.65
C ASP A 115 10.62 -7.89 -13.53
N LEU A 116 11.66 -8.52 -14.10
CA LEU A 116 11.48 -9.64 -15.04
C LEU A 116 10.87 -10.88 -14.37
N HIS A 117 11.27 -11.22 -13.14
CA HIS A 117 10.74 -12.39 -12.44
C HIS A 117 9.27 -12.18 -12.08
N SER A 118 8.97 -11.01 -11.51
CA SER A 118 7.60 -10.61 -11.22
C SER A 118 6.72 -10.62 -12.47
N ALA A 119 7.21 -10.05 -13.58
CA ALA A 119 6.53 -10.05 -14.87
C ALA A 119 6.28 -11.45 -15.41
N ALA A 120 7.28 -12.34 -15.36
CA ALA A 120 7.16 -13.71 -15.83
C ALA A 120 6.14 -14.50 -14.99
N HIS A 121 6.17 -14.34 -13.67
CA HIS A 121 5.21 -14.95 -12.74
C HIS A 121 3.77 -14.54 -13.06
N VAL A 122 3.49 -13.24 -13.01
CA VAL A 122 2.12 -12.77 -13.26
C VAL A 122 1.69 -13.05 -14.70
N SER A 123 2.62 -13.12 -15.65
CA SER A 123 2.32 -13.49 -17.04
C SER A 123 2.24 -14.99 -17.30
N GLY A 124 2.41 -15.88 -16.32
CA GLY A 124 2.52 -17.32 -16.56
C GLY A 124 1.71 -18.20 -15.60
N ALA A 125 1.58 -17.80 -14.34
CA ALA A 125 1.09 -18.68 -13.28
C ALA A 125 -0.36 -19.16 -13.46
N LEU A 126 -1.24 -18.35 -14.08
CA LEU A 126 -2.66 -18.69 -14.21
C LEU A 126 -2.92 -20.02 -14.95
N ALA A 127 -2.18 -20.31 -16.02
CA ALA A 127 -2.33 -21.57 -16.75
C ALA A 127 -1.91 -22.79 -15.91
N VAL A 128 -0.99 -22.58 -14.96
CA VAL A 128 -0.57 -23.59 -13.98
C VAL A 128 -1.65 -23.77 -12.91
N TYR A 129 -2.15 -22.68 -12.31
CA TYR A 129 -3.18 -22.74 -11.28
C TYR A 129 -4.47 -23.42 -11.74
N PHE A 130 -4.94 -23.10 -12.94
CA PHE A 130 -6.16 -23.73 -13.48
C PHE A 130 -5.87 -25.11 -14.11
N GLY A 131 -4.61 -25.41 -14.44
CA GLY A 131 -4.19 -26.60 -15.14
C GLY A 131 -4.41 -26.52 -16.65
N ALA A 132 -3.47 -27.06 -17.44
CA ALA A 132 -3.44 -26.91 -18.89
C ALA A 132 -4.74 -27.34 -19.59
N ALA A 133 -5.38 -28.42 -19.14
CA ALA A 133 -6.63 -28.93 -19.71
C ALA A 133 -7.82 -28.00 -19.44
N ASN A 134 -7.85 -27.29 -18.31
CA ASN A 134 -8.91 -26.31 -18.03
C ASN A 134 -8.59 -24.94 -18.62
N TRP A 135 -7.30 -24.60 -18.77
CA TRP A 135 -6.89 -23.38 -19.47
C TRP A 135 -7.28 -23.46 -20.95
N GLY A 136 -6.83 -24.52 -21.63
CA GLY A 136 -7.06 -24.72 -23.06
C GLY A 136 -6.15 -23.86 -23.94
N ALA A 137 -6.57 -23.61 -25.18
CA ALA A 137 -5.84 -22.74 -26.10
C ALA A 137 -5.84 -21.27 -25.62
N GLU A 138 -4.82 -20.52 -26.02
CA GLU A 138 -4.69 -19.13 -25.60
C GLU A 138 -5.85 -18.25 -26.07
N GLY A 139 -6.26 -17.34 -25.18
CA GLY A 139 -7.20 -16.27 -25.51
C GLY A 139 -6.57 -15.29 -26.49
N ALA A 140 -7.22 -15.07 -27.63
CA ALA A 140 -6.81 -14.09 -28.63
C ALA A 140 -7.79 -12.92 -28.63
N SER A 141 -7.33 -11.75 -29.05
CA SER A 141 -8.22 -10.61 -29.10
C SER A 141 -9.35 -10.79 -30.11
N THR A 142 -10.56 -10.37 -29.72
CA THR A 142 -11.73 -10.33 -30.61
C THR A 142 -12.00 -8.92 -31.13
N VAL A 143 -11.12 -7.96 -30.85
CA VAL A 143 -11.30 -6.54 -31.16
C VAL A 143 -9.99 -5.94 -31.67
N ASP A 144 -10.05 -5.13 -32.72
CA ASP A 144 -8.90 -4.38 -33.23
C ASP A 144 -8.58 -3.20 -32.29
N GLY A 145 -7.99 -3.49 -31.14
CA GLY A 145 -7.61 -2.52 -30.13
C GLY A 145 -6.23 -1.93 -30.40
N ARG A 146 -6.15 -0.65 -30.80
CA ARG A 146 -4.88 0.09 -30.78
C ARG A 146 -4.35 0.19 -29.34
N GLY A 147 -3.11 -0.22 -29.12
CA GLY A 147 -2.40 -0.05 -27.84
C GLY A 147 -2.41 -1.24 -26.87
N TRP A 148 -3.07 -2.35 -27.22
CA TRP A 148 -3.06 -3.58 -26.40
C TRP A 148 -2.42 -4.75 -27.15
N ALA A 149 -1.80 -5.67 -26.41
CA ALA A 149 -1.23 -6.87 -27.00
C ALA A 149 -2.35 -7.85 -27.43
N ALA A 150 -2.16 -8.51 -28.57
CA ALA A 150 -3.15 -9.41 -29.18
C ALA A 150 -3.23 -10.81 -28.52
N GLY A 151 -2.15 -11.24 -27.85
CA GLY A 151 -2.05 -12.56 -27.22
C GLY A 151 -2.76 -12.65 -25.87
N ARG A 152 -2.48 -13.73 -25.10
CA ARG A 152 -3.07 -13.94 -23.77
C ARG A 152 -2.86 -12.76 -22.84
N VAL A 153 -1.61 -12.32 -22.66
CA VAL A 153 -1.29 -11.16 -21.83
C VAL A 153 -1.64 -9.91 -22.62
N LYS A 154 -2.75 -9.27 -22.27
CA LYS A 154 -3.25 -8.06 -22.92
C LYS A 154 -2.46 -6.84 -22.51
N ALA A 155 -2.10 -6.79 -21.23
CA ALA A 155 -1.35 -5.71 -20.61
C ALA A 155 -0.52 -6.20 -19.43
N LEU A 156 0.59 -5.51 -19.18
CA LEU A 156 1.48 -5.72 -18.05
C LEU A 156 1.97 -4.36 -17.57
N TRP A 157 1.86 -4.08 -16.28
CA TRP A 157 2.29 -2.82 -15.70
C TRP A 157 2.78 -3.03 -14.27
N SER A 158 3.49 -2.05 -13.73
CA SER A 158 3.80 -2.01 -12.30
C SER A 158 3.07 -0.89 -11.58
N GLY A 159 2.94 -1.05 -10.28
CA GLY A 159 2.47 -0.05 -9.35
C GLY A 159 3.41 0.06 -8.15
N GLU A 160 3.46 1.24 -7.56
CA GLU A 160 4.20 1.49 -6.33
C GLU A 160 3.20 1.50 -5.17
N LEU A 161 3.39 0.60 -4.22
CA LEU A 161 2.67 0.58 -2.95
C LEU A 161 3.60 0.92 -1.80
N SER A 162 3.00 1.04 -0.62
CA SER A 162 3.73 1.20 0.61
C SER A 162 3.54 -0.02 1.50
N GLU A 163 4.61 -0.40 2.18
CA GLU A 163 4.61 -1.43 3.19
C GLU A 163 4.97 -0.80 4.52
N SER A 164 4.10 -1.00 5.50
CA SER A 164 4.39 -0.64 6.87
C SER A 164 5.20 -1.74 7.52
N ALA A 165 6.22 -1.34 8.28
CA ALA A 165 7.12 -2.28 8.95
C ALA A 165 6.46 -3.17 10.00
N ASP A 166 5.24 -2.85 10.45
CA ASP A 166 4.42 -3.72 11.30
C ASP A 166 3.15 -4.25 10.62
N GLY A 167 2.96 -3.99 9.31
CA GLY A 167 1.83 -4.43 8.51
C GLY A 167 0.55 -3.61 8.66
N PHE A 168 0.55 -2.52 9.44
CA PHE A 168 -0.67 -1.73 9.71
C PHE A 168 -0.56 -0.30 9.18
N PRO A 169 -1.67 0.31 8.71
CA PRO A 169 -1.68 1.70 8.29
C PRO A 169 -1.16 2.67 9.36
N TRP A 170 -0.62 3.80 8.94
CA TRP A 170 -0.25 4.93 9.80
C TRP A 170 -1.22 6.07 9.58
N VAL A 171 -2.07 6.33 10.57
CA VAL A 171 -3.16 7.31 10.50
C VAL A 171 -3.07 8.29 11.66
N GLY A 172 -3.12 9.59 11.36
CA GLY A 172 -3.22 10.65 12.36
C GLY A 172 -2.09 11.66 12.29
N ARG A 173 -1.94 12.43 13.38
CA ARG A 173 -0.96 13.51 13.47
C ARG A 173 0.46 12.96 13.59
N ILE A 174 1.37 13.54 12.82
CA ILE A 174 2.79 13.20 12.88
C ILE A 174 3.45 14.00 14.03
N PRO A 175 4.20 13.34 14.93
CA PRO A 175 4.98 14.03 15.96
C PRO A 175 6.08 14.92 15.37
N GLU A 176 6.38 16.03 16.03
CA GLU A 176 7.46 16.97 15.60
C GLU A 176 8.83 16.29 15.62
N SER A 177 9.03 15.31 16.51
CA SER A 177 10.22 14.46 16.56
C SER A 177 10.45 13.64 15.28
N VAL A 178 9.41 13.45 14.47
CA VAL A 178 9.44 12.71 13.20
C VAL A 178 9.58 13.66 12.01
N THR A 179 8.84 14.76 12.01
CA THR A 179 8.88 15.75 10.92
C THR A 179 10.12 16.63 10.99
N ARG A 180 10.70 16.81 12.19
CA ARG A 180 11.74 17.80 12.51
C ARG A 180 11.32 19.23 12.17
N ARG A 181 10.01 19.50 12.18
CA ARG A 181 9.40 20.79 11.87
C ARG A 181 8.48 21.18 13.01
N GLY A 182 8.57 22.43 13.45
CA GLY A 182 7.70 23.00 14.47
C GLY A 182 6.23 23.04 14.04
N ARG A 183 5.36 23.44 14.95
CA ARG A 183 3.93 23.63 14.69
C ARG A 183 3.55 25.10 14.62
N PRO A 184 2.67 25.48 13.68
CA PRO A 184 2.05 26.80 13.72
C PRO A 184 1.24 26.98 15.01
N PRO A 185 1.09 28.22 15.51
CA PRO A 185 0.26 28.50 16.67
C PRO A 185 -1.21 28.16 16.38
N LYS A 186 -1.91 27.60 17.37
CA LYS A 186 -3.36 27.40 17.26
C LYS A 186 -4.07 28.74 17.37
N VAL A 187 -4.61 29.20 16.24
CA VAL A 187 -5.45 30.41 16.17
C VAL A 187 -6.91 30.06 15.94
N ASP A 188 -7.16 28.92 15.30
CA ASP A 188 -8.49 28.42 14.99
C ASP A 188 -9.10 27.70 16.21
N LYS A 189 -10.37 27.97 16.50
CA LYS A 189 -11.12 27.31 17.59
C LYS A 189 -11.85 26.06 17.11
N GLU A 190 -12.18 25.98 15.82
CA GLU A 190 -13.00 24.95 15.21
C GLU A 190 -12.17 23.74 14.78
N MET A 191 -10.92 23.96 14.35
CA MET A 191 -10.02 22.87 13.95
C MET A 191 -9.10 22.40 15.08
N ALA A 192 -8.51 21.21 14.88
CA ALA A 192 -7.44 20.74 15.75
C ALA A 192 -6.22 21.66 15.67
N SER A 193 -5.30 21.57 16.64
CA SER A 193 -4.06 22.34 16.59
C SER A 193 -3.34 22.15 15.25
N PRO A 194 -2.70 23.18 14.67
CA PRO A 194 -1.93 23.04 13.43
C PRO A 194 -0.90 21.92 13.46
N GLY A 195 -0.59 21.35 12.29
CA GLY A 195 0.39 20.27 12.21
C GLY A 195 0.35 19.47 10.92
N GLU A 196 1.23 18.49 10.88
CA GLU A 196 1.31 17.52 9.78
C GLU A 196 0.60 16.22 10.14
N TRP A 197 -0.04 15.62 9.15
CA TRP A 197 -0.91 14.46 9.30
C TRP A 197 -0.59 13.43 8.22
N VAL A 198 -0.90 12.17 8.45
CA VAL A 198 -0.67 11.10 7.48
C VAL A 198 -1.82 10.09 7.48
N ALA A 199 -2.13 9.57 6.30
CA ALA A 199 -2.76 8.25 6.12
C ALA A 199 -1.99 7.55 4.99
N ALA A 200 -1.19 6.56 5.36
CA ALA A 200 -0.29 5.85 4.45
C ALA A 200 0.09 4.47 5.04
N GLY A 201 0.89 3.69 4.30
CA GLY A 201 1.44 2.44 4.82
C GLY A 201 0.44 1.28 4.79
N TYR A 202 -0.42 1.24 3.79
CA TYR A 202 -1.54 0.29 3.74
C TYR A 202 -1.13 -1.17 3.51
N SER A 203 0.12 -1.44 3.12
CA SER A 203 0.70 -2.80 3.03
C SER A 203 -0.12 -3.74 2.13
N GLY A 204 -0.45 -3.29 0.92
CA GLY A 204 -1.31 -4.04 -0.02
C GLY A 204 -2.82 -3.89 0.24
N GLU A 205 -3.23 -3.53 1.45
CA GLU A 205 -4.64 -3.47 1.86
C GLU A 205 -5.29 -2.08 1.67
N GLY A 206 -4.82 -1.32 0.68
CA GLY A 206 -5.26 0.06 0.45
C GLY A 206 -6.74 0.17 0.10
N MET A 207 -7.25 -0.77 -0.71
CA MET A 207 -8.66 -0.79 -1.14
C MET A 207 -9.64 -0.93 0.03
N VAL A 208 -9.24 -1.63 1.10
CA VAL A 208 -10.08 -1.87 2.28
C VAL A 208 -9.90 -0.76 3.31
N HIS A 209 -8.67 -0.28 3.51
CA HIS A 209 -8.37 0.64 4.61
C HIS A 209 -8.48 2.12 4.24
N ALA A 210 -8.17 2.52 3.01
CA ALA A 210 -7.95 3.94 2.69
C ALA A 210 -9.18 4.82 2.98
N TRP A 211 -10.38 4.33 2.67
CA TRP A 211 -11.63 5.07 2.88
C TRP A 211 -11.84 5.47 4.33
N LEU A 212 -11.88 4.49 5.24
CA LEU A 212 -12.12 4.74 6.66
C LEU A 212 -10.91 5.41 7.34
N CYS A 213 -9.69 5.12 6.91
CA CYS A 213 -8.49 5.82 7.40
C CYS A 213 -8.52 7.32 7.05
N SER A 214 -8.90 7.67 5.81
CA SER A 214 -9.01 9.08 5.40
C SER A 214 -10.16 9.80 6.09
N ARG A 215 -11.30 9.12 6.30
CA ARG A 215 -12.40 9.66 7.11
C ARG A 215 -11.96 9.93 8.55
N ALA A 216 -11.27 8.98 9.18
CA ALA A 216 -10.72 9.17 10.53
C ALA A 216 -9.79 10.39 10.57
N LEU A 217 -8.88 10.49 9.59
CA LEU A 217 -7.93 11.59 9.52
C LEU A 217 -8.61 12.94 9.37
N ALA A 218 -9.62 13.05 8.51
CA ALA A 218 -10.39 14.27 8.31
C ALA A 218 -11.07 14.72 9.62
N LEU A 219 -11.71 13.79 10.34
CA LEU A 219 -12.33 14.08 11.63
C LEU A 219 -11.30 14.53 12.69
N MET A 220 -10.10 13.93 12.72
CA MET A 220 -9.02 14.39 13.59
C MET A 220 -8.53 15.80 13.24
N VAL A 221 -8.40 16.12 11.94
CA VAL A 221 -8.00 17.45 11.46
C VAL A 221 -9.04 18.51 11.85
N LEU A 222 -10.33 18.17 11.73
CA LEU A 222 -11.46 19.01 12.14
C LEU A 222 -11.65 19.09 13.67
N GLY A 223 -10.81 18.43 14.48
CA GLY A 223 -10.98 18.42 15.93
C GLY A 223 -12.21 17.66 16.43
N MET A 224 -12.83 16.84 15.57
CA MET A 224 -14.04 16.08 15.83
C MET A 224 -13.75 14.62 16.23
N GLU A 225 -12.51 14.28 16.60
CA GLU A 225 -12.11 12.89 16.89
C GLU A 225 -12.80 12.27 18.11
N GLY A 226 -13.29 13.11 19.04
CA GLY A 226 -14.06 12.69 20.21
C GLY A 226 -15.57 12.89 20.07
N ASN A 227 -16.05 13.46 18.95
CA ASN A 227 -17.46 13.67 18.73
C ASN A 227 -18.09 12.38 18.21
N ASN A 228 -19.24 12.01 18.77
CA ASN A 228 -20.10 10.99 18.20
C ASN A 228 -20.66 11.54 16.90
N VAL A 229 -20.17 11.06 15.75
CA VAL A 229 -20.65 11.50 14.44
C VAL A 229 -22.03 10.86 14.22
N TYR A 230 -23.06 11.50 14.77
CA TYR A 230 -24.47 11.24 14.48
C TYR A 230 -24.80 11.97 13.18
N ASP A 231 -24.93 11.25 12.06
CA ASP A 231 -25.96 11.62 11.06
C ASP A 231 -26.08 10.70 9.83
N ASP A 232 -25.33 9.59 9.73
CA ASP A 232 -25.55 8.68 8.59
C ASP A 232 -25.99 7.30 9.07
N VAL A 233 -27.26 6.99 8.81
CA VAL A 233 -27.98 5.75 9.16
C VAL A 233 -27.32 4.50 8.53
N TRP A 234 -26.33 4.69 7.66
CA TRP A 234 -25.58 3.64 6.97
C TRP A 234 -24.06 3.63 7.29
N ALA A 235 -23.58 4.47 8.20
CA ALA A 235 -22.15 4.60 8.49
C ALA A 235 -21.65 3.64 9.59
N PHE A 236 -20.67 2.80 9.25
CA PHE A 236 -19.82 2.12 10.23
C PHE A 236 -19.31 3.12 11.29
N GLY A 237 -19.51 2.81 12.57
CA GLY A 237 -19.08 3.66 13.70
C GLY A 237 -20.03 4.83 14.05
N ALA A 238 -21.31 4.78 13.64
CA ALA A 238 -22.31 5.75 14.06
C ALA A 238 -22.40 5.84 15.60
N GLY A 239 -22.38 7.06 16.13
CA GLY A 239 -22.43 7.29 17.58
C GLY A 239 -21.12 7.01 18.33
N LEU A 240 -20.02 6.68 17.63
CA LEU A 240 -18.70 6.47 18.21
C LEU A 240 -17.73 7.59 17.77
N GLY A 241 -16.85 8.00 18.66
CA GLY A 241 -15.66 8.80 18.34
C GLY A 241 -14.64 8.01 17.53
N VAL A 242 -13.76 8.72 16.83
CA VAL A 242 -12.74 8.12 15.94
C VAL A 242 -11.89 7.08 16.66
N ARG A 243 -11.54 7.34 17.93
CA ARG A 243 -10.67 6.44 18.72
C ARG A 243 -11.36 5.14 19.14
N GLU A 244 -12.67 5.07 19.05
CA GLU A 244 -13.45 3.89 19.44
C GLU A 244 -13.57 2.90 18.28
N TRP A 245 -13.72 3.38 17.03
CA TRP A 245 -13.87 2.51 15.86
C TRP A 245 -12.59 2.36 15.04
N LEU A 246 -11.67 3.34 15.05
CA LEU A 246 -10.38 3.19 14.37
C LEU A 246 -9.45 2.32 15.23
N PRO A 247 -8.87 1.23 14.70
CA PRO A 247 -7.96 0.41 15.47
C PRO A 247 -6.81 1.23 16.06
N ALA A 248 -6.60 1.14 17.38
CA ALA A 248 -5.55 1.90 18.07
C ALA A 248 -4.15 1.67 17.48
N ARG A 249 -3.93 0.48 16.90
CA ARG A 249 -2.67 0.14 16.22
C ARG A 249 -2.43 0.94 14.95
N PHE A 250 -3.46 1.52 14.33
CA PHE A 250 -3.31 2.35 13.13
C PHE A 250 -2.83 3.76 13.50
N LEU A 251 -3.07 4.20 14.73
CA LEU A 251 -2.74 5.55 15.17
C LEU A 251 -1.22 5.79 15.15
N VAL A 252 -0.84 6.95 14.64
CA VAL A 252 0.54 7.44 14.75
C VAL A 252 0.83 7.78 16.21
N SER A 253 1.90 7.21 16.77
CA SER A 253 2.42 7.61 18.07
C SER A 253 3.93 7.40 18.14
N GLU A 254 4.60 8.16 19.00
CA GLU A 254 6.03 7.95 19.26
C GLU A 254 6.31 6.56 19.81
N THR A 255 5.40 6.03 20.63
CA THR A 255 5.50 4.68 21.19
C THR A 255 5.48 3.63 20.10
N ARG A 256 4.52 3.72 19.15
CA ARG A 256 4.48 2.80 17.99
C ARG A 256 5.76 2.90 17.16
N LEU A 257 6.22 4.12 16.86
CA LEU A 257 7.48 4.33 16.14
C LEU A 257 8.69 3.67 16.82
N ARG A 258 8.81 3.81 18.15
CA ARG A 258 9.88 3.16 18.92
C ARG A 258 9.79 1.65 18.85
N GLN A 259 8.60 1.09 19.03
CA GLN A 259 8.37 -0.37 18.98
C GLN A 259 8.71 -0.96 17.61
N VAL A 260 8.23 -0.34 16.54
CA VAL A 260 8.50 -0.79 15.16
C VAL A 260 9.99 -0.75 14.85
N ARG A 261 10.68 0.34 15.19
CA ARG A 261 12.14 0.46 15.01
C ARG A 261 12.92 -0.57 15.82
N ALA A 262 12.50 -0.88 17.04
CA ALA A 262 13.13 -1.90 17.86
C ALA A 262 13.00 -3.30 17.24
N ARG A 263 11.80 -3.66 16.75
CA ARG A 263 11.55 -4.94 16.07
C ARG A 263 12.41 -5.10 14.81
N GLN A 264 12.49 -4.06 13.98
CA GLN A 264 13.35 -4.07 12.79
C GLN A 264 14.83 -4.27 13.12
N ARG A 265 15.34 -3.68 14.22
CA ARG A 265 16.71 -3.86 14.68
C ARG A 265 16.97 -5.29 15.16
N GLN A 266 16.01 -5.88 15.87
CA GLN A 266 16.09 -7.29 16.30
C GLN A 266 16.09 -8.24 15.10
N GLY A 267 15.16 -8.07 14.15
CA GLY A 267 15.10 -8.88 12.93
C GLY A 267 16.38 -8.81 12.09
N ARG A 268 16.99 -7.62 11.97
CA ARG A 268 18.29 -7.45 11.30
C ARG A 268 19.43 -8.18 12.01
N ARG A 269 19.47 -8.16 13.35
CA ARG A 269 20.49 -8.89 14.13
C ARG A 269 20.33 -10.41 13.97
N SER A 270 19.09 -10.91 14.01
CA SER A 270 18.82 -12.34 13.81
C SER A 270 19.27 -12.81 12.42
N ARG A 271 18.92 -12.08 11.35
CA ARG A 271 19.37 -12.40 9.98
C ARG A 271 20.89 -12.34 9.83
N ALA A 272 21.56 -11.36 10.45
CA ALA A 272 23.01 -11.25 10.43
C ALA A 272 23.71 -12.40 11.17
N ASN A 273 23.10 -12.92 12.23
CA ASN A 273 23.63 -14.08 12.97
C ASN A 273 23.47 -15.39 12.18
N VAL A 274 22.34 -15.59 11.48
CA VAL A 274 22.13 -16.74 10.60
C VAL A 274 23.17 -16.77 9.47
N TYR A 275 23.49 -15.60 8.90
CA TYR A 275 24.50 -15.49 7.84
C TYR A 275 25.94 -15.75 8.32
N LYS A 276 26.23 -15.47 9.60
CA LYS A 276 27.54 -15.76 10.22
C LYS A 276 27.69 -17.25 10.58
N SER A 277 26.61 -17.91 11.01
CA SER A 277 26.65 -19.35 11.29
C SER A 277 26.73 -20.21 10.02
N SER A 278 26.22 -19.74 8.88
CA SER A 278 26.33 -20.44 7.59
C SER A 278 27.66 -20.24 6.85
N THR A 279 28.50 -19.30 7.30
CA THR A 279 29.80 -18.97 6.68
C THR A 279 31.01 -19.37 7.52
N SER A 280 30.80 -20.08 8.64
CA SER A 280 31.90 -20.65 9.42
C SER A 280 32.40 -21.93 8.72
N PRO A 281 33.66 -22.00 8.25
CA PRO A 281 34.21 -23.24 7.72
C PRO A 281 34.24 -24.25 8.86
N GLY A 282 33.70 -25.45 8.63
CA GLY A 282 33.77 -26.55 9.59
C GLY A 282 35.22 -26.76 10.01
N SER A 283 35.47 -26.63 11.31
CA SER A 283 36.73 -27.06 11.91
C SER A 283 36.81 -28.58 11.74
N THR A 284 37.74 -29.01 10.88
CA THR A 284 38.27 -30.38 10.83
C THR A 284 38.79 -30.82 12.18
#